data_AF-A0A7R9ZVM2-F1
#
_entry.id   AF-A0A7R9ZVM2-F1
#
_cell.length_a   1.000
_cell.length_b   1.000
_cell.length_c   1.000
_cell.angle_alpha   90.00
_cell.angle_beta   90.00
_cell.angle_gamma   90.00
#
_symmetry.space_group_name_H-M   'P 1'
#
loop_
_entity.id
_entity.type
_entity.pdbx_description
1 polymer ?
#
loop_
_entity_poly.entity_id
_entity_poly.type
_entity_poly.pdbx_seq_one_letter_code
_entity_poly.pdbx_strand_id
1 'polypeptide(L)'
;PFCQVAAHKALPFCSDSNFVGSAFVEPVAAALWEIAQNSPEQVEVVYKGFHQDYSSFSAFPHWTTSGPVELKEEEQTWTGGYALPPKRKAACFQAENFEDEACYPSAKEFDTAPEALRSILSITKERKTKKIAVVGLVYDYSVKETAIFAREVPDHLFDVSVIADLTRPSFDGKPGAPFVASVCDGGEAEGQFCTKGGGTLASHEAVLQDLRRNRVKFVRHAPASAATAKE
;
A
#
# COMPACT_ATOMS: atom_id res chain seq x y z
N PRO A 1 4.60 6.96 13.02
CA PRO A 1 5.12 6.33 14.27
C PRO A 1 6.36 5.43 14.09
N PHE A 2 6.59 4.82 12.91
CA PHE A 2 7.72 3.91 12.68
C PHE A 2 9.02 4.59 12.17
N CYS A 3 9.01 5.92 12.01
CA CYS A 3 10.05 6.65 11.27
C CYS A 3 10.80 7.69 12.10
N GLN A 4 10.67 7.67 13.43
CA GLN A 4 11.44 8.56 14.30
C GLN A 4 12.31 7.73 15.24
N VAL A 5 13.50 7.36 14.78
CA VAL A 5 14.61 7.02 15.66
C VAL A 5 15.53 8.24 15.67
N ALA A 6 15.56 8.95 16.80
CA ALA A 6 16.16 10.27 16.98
C ALA A 6 17.68 10.37 16.71
N ALA A 7 18.33 9.31 16.24
CA ALA A 7 19.78 9.19 16.11
C ALA A 7 20.32 9.20 14.66
N HIS A 8 19.47 9.10 13.63
CA HIS A 8 19.93 8.99 12.24
C HIS A 8 19.40 10.13 11.37
N LYS A 9 20.31 10.96 10.84
CA LYS A 9 20.04 12.05 9.88
C LYS A 9 19.75 11.55 8.45
N ALA A 10 19.44 10.27 8.26
CA ALA A 10 19.16 9.68 6.95
C ALA A 10 17.69 9.22 6.88
N LEU A 11 17.09 9.34 5.69
CA LEU A 11 15.74 8.85 5.41
C LEU A 11 15.64 7.34 5.79
N PRO A 12 14.57 6.90 6.46
CA PRO A 12 14.61 5.65 7.23
C PRO A 12 14.42 4.40 6.34
N PHE A 13 15.32 3.43 6.47
CA PHE A 13 15.22 1.96 6.24
C PHE A 13 14.49 1.37 5.01
N CYS A 14 13.86 2.15 4.13
CA CYS A 14 13.11 1.63 2.98
C CYS A 14 13.98 0.89 1.96
N SER A 15 15.29 1.17 1.95
CA SER A 15 16.28 0.57 1.06
C SER A 15 17.24 -0.41 1.76
N ASP A 16 17.04 -0.71 3.06
CA ASP A 16 17.89 -1.68 3.75
C ASP A 16 17.58 -3.11 3.28
N SER A 17 18.46 -3.66 2.43
CA SER A 17 18.36 -5.02 1.85
C SER A 17 18.26 -6.17 2.87
N ASN A 18 18.52 -5.93 4.16
CA ASN A 18 18.32 -6.94 5.21
C ASN A 18 16.84 -7.21 5.51
N PHE A 19 15.92 -6.34 5.06
CA PHE A 19 14.49 -6.53 5.19
C PHE A 19 13.94 -7.21 3.94
N VAL A 20 13.38 -8.40 4.05
CA VAL A 20 12.87 -9.14 2.86
C VAL A 20 11.76 -8.36 2.13
N GLY A 21 11.11 -7.42 2.81
CA GLY A 21 10.07 -6.57 2.23
C GLY A 21 10.67 -5.51 1.32
N SER A 22 11.80 -4.91 1.72
CA SER A 22 12.49 -3.89 0.92
C SER A 22 13.14 -4.47 -0.33
N ALA A 23 13.27 -5.81 -0.44
CA ALA A 23 13.84 -6.49 -1.61
C ALA A 23 13.13 -6.13 -2.93
N PHE A 24 11.86 -5.71 -2.87
CA PHE A 24 11.11 -5.25 -4.04
C PHE A 24 11.15 -3.74 -4.26
N VAL A 25 11.64 -2.95 -3.30
CA VAL A 25 11.62 -1.48 -3.38
C VAL A 25 12.45 -0.98 -4.55
N GLU A 26 13.71 -1.38 -4.66
CA GLU A 26 14.56 -0.92 -5.77
C GLU A 26 14.06 -1.39 -7.14
N PRO A 27 13.72 -2.68 -7.37
CA PRO A 27 13.21 -3.12 -8.67
C PRO A 27 11.88 -2.46 -9.05
N VAL A 28 10.97 -2.28 -8.09
CA VAL A 28 9.67 -1.63 -8.35
C VAL A 28 9.85 -0.14 -8.61
N ALA A 29 10.69 0.55 -7.82
CA ALA A 29 10.98 1.97 -8.05
C ALA A 29 11.62 2.19 -9.42
N ALA A 30 12.59 1.36 -9.81
CA ALA A 30 13.23 1.42 -11.13
C ALA A 30 12.21 1.20 -12.26
N ALA A 31 11.37 0.16 -12.16
CA ALA A 31 10.35 -0.12 -13.17
C ALA A 31 9.31 1.01 -13.27
N LEU A 32 8.84 1.53 -12.13
CA LEU A 32 7.91 2.67 -12.10
C LEU A 32 8.55 3.93 -12.66
N TRP A 33 9.84 4.15 -12.43
CA TRP A 33 10.57 5.28 -12.99
C TRP A 33 10.67 5.20 -14.50
N GLU A 34 11.04 4.03 -15.02
CA GLU A 34 11.11 3.80 -16.46
C GLU A 34 9.75 4.06 -17.13
N ILE A 35 8.66 3.57 -16.54
CA ILE A 35 7.31 3.86 -17.04
C ILE A 35 6.99 5.35 -16.91
N ALA A 36 7.34 5.99 -15.79
CA ALA A 36 7.09 7.41 -15.56
C ALA A 36 7.81 8.33 -16.56
N GLN A 37 9.03 7.97 -16.96
CA GLN A 37 9.81 8.71 -17.96
C GLN A 37 9.26 8.52 -19.38
N ASN A 38 8.85 7.29 -19.73
CA ASN A 38 8.37 6.97 -21.08
C ASN A 38 6.87 7.22 -21.30
N SER A 39 6.07 7.15 -20.24
CA SER A 39 4.60 7.21 -20.25
C SER A 39 4.10 7.81 -18.93
N PRO A 40 4.36 9.10 -18.68
CA PRO A 40 4.09 9.78 -17.40
C PRO A 40 2.61 9.74 -16.98
N GLU A 41 1.70 9.58 -17.92
CA GLU A 41 0.28 9.40 -17.67
C GLU A 41 -0.03 8.04 -17.04
N GLN A 42 0.82 7.01 -17.18
CA GLN A 42 0.56 5.68 -16.62
C GLN A 42 0.90 5.57 -15.14
N VAL A 43 1.77 6.44 -14.62
CA VAL A 43 2.21 6.42 -13.22
C VAL A 43 1.61 7.60 -12.45
N GLU A 44 1.14 7.35 -11.24
CA GLU A 44 0.83 8.38 -10.26
C GLU A 44 1.51 8.01 -8.95
N VAL A 45 2.20 8.98 -8.34
CA VAL A 45 2.73 8.83 -6.98
C VAL A 45 1.73 9.50 -6.05
N VAL A 46 1.15 8.71 -5.16
CA VAL A 46 0.23 9.18 -4.13
C VAL A 46 0.87 9.07 -2.76
N TYR A 47 0.76 10.14 -1.99
CA TYR A 47 1.22 10.22 -0.62
C TYR A 47 0.02 10.09 0.30
N LYS A 48 0.12 9.23 1.31
CA LYS A 48 -0.96 9.05 2.28
C LYS A 48 -1.17 10.37 3.04
N GLY A 49 -2.42 10.80 3.14
CA GLY A 49 -2.82 11.98 3.90
C GLY A 49 -2.56 11.76 5.39
N PHE A 50 -1.82 12.67 6.00
CA PHE A 50 -1.67 12.76 7.45
C PHE A 50 -2.28 14.07 7.89
N HIS A 51 -3.48 14.00 8.48
CA HIS A 51 -4.06 15.12 9.20
C HIS A 51 -3.82 14.89 10.70
N GLN A 52 -3.68 15.95 11.49
CA GLN A 52 -3.39 15.82 12.92
C GLN A 52 -4.42 14.95 13.67
N ASP A 53 -5.67 14.99 13.21
CA ASP A 53 -6.81 14.26 13.79
C ASP A 53 -7.13 12.93 13.09
N TYR A 54 -6.53 12.66 11.92
CA TYR A 54 -6.83 11.49 11.10
C TYR A 54 -5.58 10.80 10.60
N SER A 55 -5.41 9.52 10.95
CA SER A 55 -4.35 8.68 10.41
C SER A 55 -4.87 7.90 9.21
N SER A 56 -4.20 8.02 8.06
CA SER A 56 -4.50 7.20 6.90
C SER A 56 -3.46 6.12 6.64
N PHE A 57 -3.94 4.89 6.50
CA PHE A 57 -3.11 3.72 6.25
C PHE A 57 -3.38 3.07 4.89
N SER A 58 -4.36 3.59 4.16
CA SER A 58 -4.81 3.16 2.84
C SER A 58 -4.55 4.23 1.78
N ALA A 59 -4.35 3.83 0.53
CA ALA A 59 -4.33 4.78 -0.59
C ALA A 59 -5.73 5.33 -0.93
N PHE A 60 -6.80 4.61 -0.59
CA PHE A 60 -8.19 5.06 -0.75
C PHE A 60 -8.75 5.57 0.58
N PRO A 61 -9.62 6.59 0.58
CA PRO A 61 -10.25 7.07 1.80
C PRO A 61 -11.18 6.00 2.38
N HIS A 62 -11.33 6.03 3.70
CA HIS A 62 -12.34 5.24 4.39
C HIS A 62 -13.72 5.79 4.02
N TRP A 63 -14.67 4.92 3.63
CA TRP A 63 -15.99 5.39 3.16
C TRP A 63 -17.16 4.83 3.96
N THR A 64 -17.01 3.63 4.54
CA THR A 64 -18.07 3.00 5.32
C THR A 64 -17.50 2.30 6.53
N THR A 65 -18.14 2.45 7.69
CA THR A 65 -17.84 1.62 8.85
C THR A 65 -18.74 0.39 8.86
N SER A 66 -18.17 -0.79 9.14
CA SER A 66 -18.94 -2.02 9.38
C SER A 66 -19.44 -2.14 10.84
N GLY A 67 -19.61 -1.02 11.55
CA GLY A 67 -19.87 -0.98 13.00
C GLY A 67 -20.76 0.18 13.45
N PRO A 68 -21.00 0.34 14.76
CA PRO A 68 -21.94 1.33 15.30
C PRO A 68 -21.41 2.77 15.29
N VAL A 69 -20.15 2.97 14.91
CA VAL A 69 -19.53 4.29 14.85
C VAL A 69 -19.82 4.90 13.49
N GLU A 70 -20.49 6.05 13.49
CA GLU A 70 -20.73 6.82 12.28
C GLU A 70 -19.41 7.40 11.74
N LEU A 71 -19.16 7.21 10.45
CA LEU A 71 -18.01 7.80 9.78
C LEU A 71 -18.23 9.29 9.60
N LYS A 72 -17.31 10.12 10.09
CA LYS A 72 -17.38 11.57 9.89
C LYS A 72 -17.02 11.90 8.42
N GLU A 73 -17.71 12.87 7.84
CA GLU A 73 -17.40 13.39 6.49
C GLU A 73 -15.94 13.87 6.36
N GLU A 74 -15.42 14.45 7.45
CA GLU A 74 -14.03 14.84 7.58
C GLU A 74 -13.06 13.67 7.42
N GLU A 75 -13.40 12.47 7.90
CA GLU A 75 -12.54 11.29 7.74
C GLU A 75 -12.45 10.85 6.27
N GLN A 76 -13.54 10.96 5.51
CA GLN A 76 -13.54 10.69 4.07
C GLN A 76 -12.66 11.69 3.30
N THR A 77 -12.59 12.92 3.82
CA THR A 77 -11.80 14.00 3.24
C THR A 77 -10.32 13.87 3.60
N TRP A 78 -9.99 13.60 4.85
CA TRP A 78 -8.61 13.66 5.34
C TRP A 78 -7.87 12.32 5.29
N THR A 79 -8.54 11.23 4.88
CA THR A 79 -7.90 9.93 4.63
C THR A 79 -7.70 9.65 3.14
N GLY A 80 -6.87 8.65 2.82
CA GLY A 80 -6.53 8.25 1.46
C GLY A 80 -5.21 8.85 0.97
N GLY A 81 -4.98 8.70 -0.33
CA GLY A 81 -3.77 9.11 -1.02
C GLY A 81 -3.97 10.34 -1.89
N TYR A 82 -2.98 11.22 -1.86
CA TYR A 82 -2.94 12.50 -2.57
C TYR A 82 -1.72 12.58 -3.47
N ALA A 83 -1.92 12.91 -4.75
CA ALA A 83 -0.85 13.12 -5.72
C ALA A 83 -0.55 14.61 -5.91
N LEU A 84 0.67 14.91 -6.34
CA LEU A 84 1.06 16.26 -6.73
C LEU A 84 0.22 16.75 -7.94
N PRO A 85 0.11 18.08 -8.12
CA PRO A 85 -0.45 18.67 -9.33
C PRO A 85 0.31 18.22 -10.59
N PRO A 86 -0.36 18.13 -11.77
CA PRO A 86 0.25 17.59 -12.99
C PRO A 86 1.57 18.25 -13.40
N LYS A 87 1.67 19.58 -13.23
CA LYS A 87 2.90 20.32 -13.55
C LYS A 87 4.09 19.88 -12.68
N ARG A 88 3.89 19.73 -11.37
CA ARG A 88 4.97 19.32 -10.45
C ARG A 88 5.30 17.84 -10.60
N LYS A 89 4.29 17.00 -10.80
CA LYS A 89 4.46 15.59 -11.18
C LYS A 89 5.37 15.44 -12.40
N ALA A 90 5.09 16.20 -13.48
CA ALA A 90 5.88 16.13 -14.71
C ALA A 90 7.35 16.54 -14.47
N ALA A 91 7.59 17.59 -13.67
CA ALA A 91 8.95 17.98 -13.28
C ALA A 91 9.66 16.87 -12.49
N CYS A 92 8.95 16.22 -11.57
CA CYS A 92 9.49 15.12 -10.77
C CYS A 92 9.89 13.90 -11.60
N PHE A 93 9.10 13.55 -12.61
CA PHE A 93 9.42 12.41 -13.48
C PHE A 93 10.60 12.70 -14.44
N GLN A 94 11.07 13.94 -14.50
CA GLN A 94 12.25 14.35 -15.26
C GLN A 94 13.46 14.66 -14.36
N ALA A 95 13.29 14.59 -13.02
CA ALA A 95 14.40 14.74 -12.09
C ALA A 95 15.36 13.55 -12.24
N GLU A 96 16.56 13.66 -11.67
CA GLU A 96 17.50 12.52 -11.64
C GLU A 96 17.10 11.48 -10.58
N ASN A 97 16.37 11.90 -9.54
CA ASN A 97 15.95 11.07 -8.41
C ASN A 97 14.51 11.40 -7.97
N PHE A 98 13.70 10.37 -7.69
CA PHE A 98 12.38 10.50 -7.09
C PHE A 98 12.38 11.08 -5.67
N GLU A 99 13.49 10.92 -4.96
CA GLU A 99 13.62 11.34 -3.56
C GLU A 99 13.96 12.84 -3.41
N ASP A 100 13.95 13.62 -4.50
CA ASP A 100 14.08 15.07 -4.42
C ASP A 100 12.97 15.64 -3.51
N GLU A 101 13.35 16.49 -2.57
CA GLU A 101 12.42 17.12 -1.62
C GLU A 101 11.29 17.87 -2.34
N ALA A 102 11.56 18.46 -3.51
CA ALA A 102 10.56 19.12 -4.35
C ALA A 102 9.47 18.16 -4.88
N CYS A 103 9.71 16.86 -4.82
CA CYS A 103 8.79 15.81 -5.21
C CYS A 103 7.93 15.27 -4.08
N TYR A 104 8.07 15.80 -2.86
CA TYR A 104 7.16 15.52 -1.76
C TYR A 104 6.19 16.69 -1.56
N PRO A 105 4.93 16.43 -1.16
CA PRO A 105 4.05 17.48 -0.69
C PRO A 105 4.60 18.09 0.60
N SER A 106 4.53 19.41 0.72
CA SER A 106 4.81 20.09 1.97
C SER A 106 3.71 19.85 3.00
N ALA A 107 4.01 20.04 4.29
CA ALA A 107 3.01 19.96 5.36
C ALA A 107 1.80 20.89 5.09
N LYS A 108 2.07 22.13 4.64
CA LYS A 108 1.03 23.10 4.28
C LYS A 108 0.11 22.62 3.16
N GLU A 109 0.64 21.86 2.20
CA GLU A 109 -0.18 21.31 1.12
C GLU A 109 -1.03 20.13 1.60
N PHE A 110 -0.58 19.39 2.62
CA PHE A 110 -1.43 18.39 3.27
C PHE A 110 -2.55 19.02 4.08
N ASP A 111 -2.29 20.15 4.75
CA ASP A 111 -3.32 20.90 5.50
C ASP A 111 -4.45 21.44 4.61
N THR A 112 -4.20 21.54 3.29
CA THR A 112 -5.19 21.94 2.27
C THR A 112 -5.23 20.93 1.13
N ALA A 113 -5.06 19.64 1.43
CA ALA A 113 -4.88 18.60 0.42
C ALA A 113 -6.00 18.53 -0.63
N PRO A 114 -7.29 18.66 -0.28
CA PRO A 114 -8.36 18.64 -1.28
C PRO A 114 -8.24 19.74 -2.34
N GLU A 115 -7.67 20.90 -2.00
CA GLU A 115 -7.48 22.03 -2.92
C GLU A 115 -6.11 22.05 -3.59
N ALA A 116 -5.06 21.71 -2.85
CA ALA A 116 -3.66 21.82 -3.30
C ALA A 116 -3.16 20.55 -4.01
N LEU A 117 -3.76 19.39 -3.72
CA LEU A 117 -3.35 18.08 -4.21
C LEU A 117 -4.51 17.37 -4.91
N ARG A 118 -4.22 16.27 -5.59
CA ARG A 118 -5.23 15.47 -6.30
C ARG A 118 -5.49 14.18 -5.53
N SER A 119 -6.71 13.95 -5.05
CA SER A 119 -7.05 12.69 -4.39
C SER A 119 -7.02 11.52 -5.36
N ILE A 120 -6.68 10.30 -4.89
CA ILE A 120 -6.72 9.09 -5.72
C ILE A 120 -8.12 8.85 -6.33
N LEU A 121 -9.18 9.27 -5.65
CA LEU A 121 -10.55 9.14 -6.15
C LEU A 121 -10.78 10.02 -7.37
N SER A 122 -10.31 11.27 -7.33
CA SER A 122 -10.40 12.16 -8.49
C SER A 122 -9.65 11.59 -9.70
N ILE A 123 -8.43 11.08 -9.46
CA ILE A 123 -7.56 10.50 -10.48
C ILE A 123 -8.18 9.26 -11.11
N THR A 124 -8.66 8.32 -10.29
CA THR A 124 -9.28 7.08 -10.78
C THR A 124 -10.60 7.34 -11.51
N LYS A 125 -11.38 8.34 -11.07
CA LYS A 125 -12.60 8.78 -11.77
C LYS A 125 -12.28 9.40 -13.14
N GLU A 126 -11.32 10.33 -13.19
CA GLU A 126 -10.86 10.96 -14.42
C GLU A 126 -10.39 9.91 -15.45
N ARG A 127 -9.61 8.94 -14.99
CA ARG A 127 -9.07 7.84 -15.82
C ARG A 127 -10.08 6.73 -16.12
N LYS A 128 -11.30 6.82 -15.57
CA LYS A 128 -12.34 5.79 -15.67
C LYS A 128 -11.83 4.41 -15.23
N THR A 129 -10.96 4.36 -14.23
CA THR A 129 -10.40 3.11 -13.70
C THR A 129 -11.54 2.25 -13.13
N LYS A 130 -11.58 0.97 -13.51
CA LYS A 130 -12.59 0.01 -13.03
C LYS A 130 -11.99 -1.20 -12.34
N LYS A 131 -10.70 -1.43 -12.51
CA LYS A 131 -9.99 -2.58 -11.93
C LYS A 131 -8.82 -2.05 -11.13
N ILE A 132 -8.68 -2.53 -9.90
CA ILE A 132 -7.59 -2.18 -9.00
C ILE A 132 -6.89 -3.48 -8.62
N ALA A 133 -5.60 -3.57 -8.89
CA ALA A 133 -4.74 -4.61 -8.37
C ALA A 133 -3.85 -3.96 -7.30
N VAL A 134 -3.87 -4.51 -6.08
CA VAL A 134 -3.09 -4.03 -4.95
C VAL A 134 -1.95 -5.00 -4.69
N VAL A 135 -0.73 -4.45 -4.65
CA VAL A 135 0.52 -5.17 -4.41
C VAL A 135 1.39 -4.38 -3.44
N GLY A 136 2.48 -4.97 -2.99
CA GLY A 136 3.48 -4.31 -2.17
C GLY A 136 3.34 -4.63 -0.69
N LEU A 137 3.64 -3.64 0.15
CA LEU A 137 3.84 -3.81 1.58
C LEU A 137 2.98 -2.83 2.36
N VAL A 138 2.41 -3.20 3.50
CA VAL A 138 2.48 -4.51 4.15
C VAL A 138 1.13 -5.24 4.01
N TYR A 139 1.16 -6.54 3.70
CA TYR A 139 0.01 -7.37 3.30
C TYR A 139 -1.17 -7.28 4.27
N ASP A 140 -0.89 -7.36 5.56
CA ASP A 140 -1.82 -7.39 6.69
C ASP A 140 -2.29 -5.99 7.15
N TYR A 141 -1.76 -4.93 6.55
CA TYR A 141 -2.09 -3.55 6.88
C TYR A 141 -2.32 -2.72 5.61
N SER A 142 -1.31 -1.99 5.11
CA SER A 142 -1.49 -1.03 4.00
C SER A 142 -2.06 -1.66 2.72
N VAL A 143 -1.67 -2.89 2.39
CA VAL A 143 -2.24 -3.60 1.23
C VAL A 143 -3.70 -3.99 1.51
N LYS A 144 -3.96 -4.64 2.66
CA LYS A 144 -5.30 -5.05 3.08
C LYS A 144 -6.26 -3.86 3.11
N GLU A 145 -5.90 -2.80 3.81
CA GLU A 145 -6.75 -1.63 3.99
C GLU A 145 -6.95 -0.85 2.69
N THR A 146 -5.90 -0.73 1.86
CA THR A 146 -6.06 -0.16 0.50
C THR A 146 -7.06 -0.95 -0.31
N ALA A 147 -7.01 -2.28 -0.26
CA ALA A 147 -7.91 -3.11 -1.03
C ALA A 147 -9.36 -3.07 -0.50
N ILE A 148 -9.53 -3.07 0.83
CA ILE A 148 -10.85 -2.97 1.47
C ILE A 148 -11.46 -1.59 1.19
N PHE A 149 -10.74 -0.49 1.45
CA PHE A 149 -11.28 0.86 1.27
C PHE A 149 -11.54 1.18 -0.20
N ALA A 150 -10.76 0.63 -1.14
CA ALA A 150 -11.11 0.69 -2.55
C ALA A 150 -12.47 0.03 -2.87
N ARG A 151 -12.85 -1.05 -2.18
CA ARG A 151 -14.16 -1.71 -2.34
C ARG A 151 -15.32 -0.95 -1.70
N GLU A 152 -15.03 -0.16 -0.67
CA GLU A 152 -16.01 0.66 0.05
C GLU A 152 -16.41 1.93 -0.68
N VAL A 153 -15.57 2.40 -1.62
CA VAL A 153 -15.91 3.54 -2.49
C VAL A 153 -17.31 3.35 -3.08
N PRO A 154 -18.18 4.38 -3.09
CA PRO A 154 -19.56 4.29 -3.52
C PRO A 154 -19.74 3.60 -4.86
N ASP A 155 -20.91 2.98 -5.00
CA ASP A 155 -21.33 2.22 -6.18
C ASP A 155 -20.44 1.01 -6.49
N HIS A 156 -19.56 0.62 -5.54
CA HIS A 156 -18.59 -0.45 -5.72
C HIS A 156 -17.81 -0.30 -7.02
N LEU A 157 -17.36 0.93 -7.30
CA LEU A 157 -16.82 1.38 -8.58
C LEU A 157 -15.70 0.48 -9.14
N PHE A 158 -14.96 -0.20 -8.26
CA PHE A 158 -13.76 -0.95 -8.59
C PHE A 158 -13.93 -2.46 -8.38
N ASP A 159 -13.54 -3.27 -9.37
CA ASP A 159 -13.18 -4.68 -9.18
C ASP A 159 -11.78 -4.74 -8.57
N VAL A 160 -11.68 -5.14 -7.30
CA VAL A 160 -10.43 -5.08 -6.53
C VAL A 160 -9.85 -6.46 -6.31
N SER A 161 -8.56 -6.58 -6.59
CA SER A 161 -7.77 -7.78 -6.35
C SER A 161 -6.49 -7.44 -5.60
N VAL A 162 -6.03 -8.36 -4.76
CA VAL A 162 -4.70 -8.35 -4.16
C VAL A 162 -3.90 -9.48 -4.80
N ILE A 163 -2.71 -9.15 -5.34
CA ILE A 163 -1.83 -10.14 -5.97
C ILE A 163 -0.92 -10.73 -4.90
N ALA A 164 -1.30 -11.91 -4.41
CA ALA A 164 -0.77 -12.53 -3.20
C ALA A 164 0.76 -12.66 -3.19
N ASP A 165 1.31 -13.15 -4.30
CA ASP A 165 2.72 -13.41 -4.50
C ASP A 165 3.57 -12.14 -4.66
N LEU A 166 2.93 -10.99 -4.89
CA LEU A 166 3.55 -9.66 -4.94
C LEU A 166 3.28 -8.83 -3.69
N THR A 167 2.88 -9.47 -2.58
CA THR A 167 2.69 -8.82 -1.28
C THR A 167 3.49 -9.52 -0.19
N ARG A 168 3.95 -8.78 0.82
CA ARG A 168 4.57 -9.37 2.03
C ARG A 168 3.97 -8.73 3.28
N PRO A 169 3.74 -9.49 4.36
CA PRO A 169 3.22 -8.95 5.61
C PRO A 169 4.21 -8.01 6.29
N SER A 170 3.72 -7.30 7.30
CA SER A 170 4.47 -6.26 8.04
C SER A 170 5.71 -6.76 8.73
N PHE A 171 5.79 -8.07 8.94
CA PHE A 171 6.89 -8.75 9.57
C PHE A 171 7.54 -9.72 8.60
N ASP A 172 8.50 -9.22 7.83
CA ASP A 172 9.53 -10.08 7.29
C ASP A 172 10.42 -10.58 8.42
N GLY A 173 9.92 -11.64 9.05
CA GLY A 173 10.73 -12.52 9.86
C GLY A 173 10.62 -12.39 11.36
N LYS A 174 9.43 -12.35 11.97
CA LYS A 174 9.37 -12.89 13.33
C LYS A 174 8.14 -13.71 13.66
N PRO A 175 8.36 -14.65 14.59
CA PRO A 175 7.32 -15.48 15.08
C PRO A 175 6.37 -14.68 16.00
N GLY A 176 5.03 -14.73 15.80
CA GLY A 176 4.06 -14.40 16.87
C GLY A 176 3.00 -13.31 16.60
N ALA A 177 2.02 -13.33 15.68
CA ALA A 177 1.59 -14.26 14.66
C ALA A 177 1.24 -15.69 15.23
N PRO A 178 0.01 -16.29 15.16
CA PRO A 178 -0.42 -17.39 16.02
C PRO A 178 -0.12 -18.88 15.64
N PHE A 179 1.09 -19.32 15.19
CA PHE A 179 1.48 -20.79 15.15
C PHE A 179 2.97 -21.20 15.14
N VAL A 180 3.92 -20.32 14.97
CA VAL A 180 4.46 -19.66 16.15
C VAL A 180 3.36 -19.46 17.19
N ALA A 181 2.79 -20.50 17.78
CA ALA A 181 1.74 -20.44 18.81
C ALA A 181 1.75 -21.67 19.65
N SER A 182 2.13 -22.75 18.99
CA SER A 182 2.39 -24.03 19.61
C SER A 182 3.85 -24.46 19.46
N VAL A 183 4.70 -23.78 18.68
CA VAL A 183 6.15 -24.11 18.50
C VAL A 183 7.09 -22.91 18.62
N CYS A 184 6.69 -21.76 18.10
CA CYS A 184 7.36 -20.48 18.35
C CYS A 184 6.41 -19.52 19.15
N ASP A 185 5.15 -19.91 19.44
CA ASP A 185 4.47 -19.60 20.74
C ASP A 185 4.23 -20.89 21.59
N GLY A 186 4.88 -22.03 21.25
CA GLY A 186 4.93 -23.22 22.14
C GLY A 186 6.27 -23.97 22.25
N GLY A 187 7.40 -23.33 21.93
CA GLY A 187 8.72 -23.55 22.56
C GLY A 187 9.76 -24.50 21.94
N GLU A 188 9.54 -25.15 20.79
CA GLU A 188 10.37 -26.30 20.35
C GLU A 188 11.49 -26.00 19.31
N ALA A 189 11.77 -24.74 18.93
CA ALA A 189 12.71 -24.42 17.83
C ALA A 189 13.72 -23.27 18.08
N GLU A 190 14.97 -23.42 17.59
CA GLU A 190 16.04 -22.38 17.53
C GLU A 190 16.55 -22.14 16.09
N GLY A 191 16.90 -20.88 15.72
CA GLY A 191 17.54 -20.52 14.42
C GLY A 191 16.89 -19.36 13.64
N GLN A 192 17.37 -19.03 12.42
CA GLN A 192 16.79 -18.01 11.52
C GLN A 192 15.41 -18.39 10.92
N PHE A 193 14.76 -19.37 11.53
CA PHE A 193 13.87 -20.33 10.89
C PHE A 193 12.38 -20.10 11.20
N CYS A 194 12.04 -19.55 12.37
CA CYS A 194 10.73 -18.88 12.58
C CYS A 194 10.83 -17.36 12.30
N THR A 195 12.03 -16.88 11.93
CA THR A 195 12.49 -15.49 12.02
C THR A 195 12.83 -14.86 10.65
N LYS A 196 12.38 -15.43 9.52
CA LYS A 196 12.49 -14.83 8.16
C LYS A 196 11.29 -15.20 7.26
N GLY A 197 10.30 -14.30 7.09
CA GLY A 197 9.45 -14.32 5.88
C GLY A 197 7.92 -14.16 5.95
N GLY A 198 7.26 -14.05 7.11
CA GLY A 198 5.89 -13.52 7.13
C GLY A 198 4.86 -14.20 8.01
N GLY A 199 4.35 -13.43 8.98
CA GLY A 199 3.14 -13.72 9.75
C GLY A 199 3.02 -15.17 10.21
N THR A 200 1.80 -15.63 10.38
CA THR A 200 1.47 -17.00 10.81
C THR A 200 0.11 -17.34 10.27
N LEU A 201 -0.21 -18.62 10.31
CA LEU A 201 -1.42 -19.14 9.72
C LEU A 201 -2.69 -18.43 10.24
N ALA A 202 -2.87 -18.26 11.54
CA ALA A 202 -4.10 -17.63 12.05
C ALA A 202 -4.18 -16.11 11.74
N SER A 203 -3.07 -15.35 11.78
CA SER A 203 -3.08 -13.96 11.32
C SER A 203 -3.32 -13.86 9.81
N HIS A 204 -2.73 -14.75 9.03
CA HIS A 204 -2.94 -14.82 7.59
C HIS A 204 -4.40 -15.17 7.27
N GLU A 205 -4.99 -16.14 7.95
CA GLU A 205 -6.39 -16.52 7.81
C GLU A 205 -7.34 -15.40 8.20
N ALA A 206 -7.05 -14.66 9.27
CA ALA A 206 -7.84 -13.50 9.67
C ALA A 206 -7.83 -12.43 8.55
N VAL A 207 -6.67 -12.09 8.01
CA VAL A 207 -6.55 -11.15 6.87
C VAL A 207 -7.31 -11.67 5.65
N LEU A 208 -7.18 -12.95 5.31
CA LEU A 208 -7.93 -13.55 4.21
C LEU A 208 -9.44 -13.50 4.44
N GLN A 209 -9.91 -13.71 5.68
CA GLN A 209 -11.31 -13.59 6.03
C GLN A 209 -11.79 -12.15 5.86
N ASP A 210 -11.01 -11.15 6.30
CA ASP A 210 -11.35 -9.74 6.12
C ASP A 210 -11.47 -9.39 4.64
N LEU A 211 -10.50 -9.79 3.81
CA LEU A 211 -10.55 -9.57 2.36
C LEU A 211 -11.78 -10.23 1.73
N ARG A 212 -12.10 -11.48 2.10
CA ARG A 212 -13.27 -12.21 1.59
C ARG A 212 -14.59 -11.56 2.02
N ARG A 213 -14.72 -11.16 3.28
CA ARG A 213 -15.91 -10.46 3.80
C ARG A 213 -16.16 -9.18 3.02
N ASN A 214 -15.10 -8.49 2.61
CA ASN A 214 -15.15 -7.27 1.82
C ASN A 214 -15.15 -7.50 0.29
N ARG A 215 -15.33 -8.76 -0.16
CA ARG A 215 -15.39 -9.14 -1.58
C ARG A 215 -14.15 -8.72 -2.37
N VAL A 216 -12.98 -8.64 -1.72
CA VAL A 216 -11.68 -8.46 -2.38
C VAL A 216 -11.20 -9.81 -2.89
N LYS A 217 -10.81 -9.88 -4.17
CA LYS A 217 -10.23 -11.10 -4.74
C LYS A 217 -8.79 -11.25 -4.26
N PHE A 218 -8.43 -12.40 -3.71
CA PHE A 218 -7.05 -12.73 -3.38
C PHE A 218 -6.55 -13.76 -4.38
N VAL A 219 -5.65 -13.36 -5.28
CA VAL A 219 -5.23 -14.17 -6.43
C VAL A 219 -3.73 -14.30 -6.49
N ARG A 220 -3.22 -15.41 -7.02
CA ARG A 220 -1.81 -15.52 -7.43
C ARG A 220 -1.65 -14.94 -8.82
N HIS A 221 -0.50 -14.32 -9.10
CA HIS A 221 -0.11 -13.98 -10.46
C HIS A 221 -0.12 -15.25 -11.32
N ALA A 222 -0.85 -15.23 -12.43
CA ALA A 222 -0.80 -16.33 -13.39
C ALA A 222 0.56 -16.27 -14.10
N PRO A 223 1.37 -17.35 -14.13
CA PRO A 223 2.58 -17.36 -14.92
C PRO A 223 2.22 -17.17 -16.41
N ALA A 224 3.02 -16.38 -17.13
CA ALA A 224 2.78 -16.01 -18.52
C ALA A 224 2.59 -17.23 -19.46
N SER A 225 3.08 -18.41 -19.07
CA SER A 225 2.94 -19.67 -19.82
C SER A 225 1.54 -20.28 -19.82
N ALA A 226 0.57 -19.74 -19.05
CA ALA A 226 -0.80 -20.23 -19.07
C ALA A 226 -1.67 -19.60 -20.19
N ALA A 227 -1.18 -18.53 -20.84
CA ALA A 227 -1.94 -17.79 -21.86
C ALA A 227 -1.81 -18.39 -23.28
N THR A 228 -0.87 -19.31 -23.51
CA THR A 228 -0.64 -19.95 -24.82
C THR A 228 -1.30 -21.31 -25.01
N ALA A 229 -2.07 -21.80 -24.02
CA ALA A 229 -2.81 -23.06 -24.13
C ALA A 229 -4.28 -22.84 -24.56
N LYS A 230 -4.50 -22.03 -25.60
CA LYS A 230 -5.72 -22.03 -26.40
C LYS A 230 -5.38 -21.59 -27.84
N GLU A 231 -4.95 -22.55 -28.64
CA GLU A 231 -5.27 -22.62 -30.07
C GLU A 231 -6.23 -23.81 -30.28
#